data_AF-A0A8J7U0E8-F1
#
_entry.id   AF-A0A8J7U0E8-F1
#
_cell.length_a   1.000
_cell.length_b   1.000
_cell.length_c   1.000
_cell.angle_alpha   90.00
_cell.angle_beta   90.00
_cell.angle_gamma   90.00
#
_symmetry.space_group_name_H-M   'P 1'
#
loop_
_entity.id
_entity.type
_entity.pdbx_description
1 polymer ?
#
loop_
_entity_poly.entity_id
_entity_poly.type
_entity_poly.pdbx_seq_one_letter_code
_entity_poly.pdbx_strand_id
1 'polypeptide(L)' 'EKYGYGLIHDTLRTGIANGEIDELPVESATRMVFAMLGAAGQALAETTQSDKSRIRDEWAGLFRQFIGGLRKSTE' A
#
# COMPACT_ATOMS: atom_id res chain seq x y z
N GLU A 1 4.88 -15.79 0.40
CA GLU A 1 4.34 -14.86 -0.62
C GLU A 1 2.84 -15.00 -0.92
N LYS A 2 2.26 -16.22 -0.87
CA LYS A 2 0.87 -16.49 -1.29
C LYS A 2 -0.24 -15.78 -0.49
N TYR A 3 0.03 -15.33 0.75
CA TYR A 3 -0.98 -14.69 1.59
C TYR A 3 -1.03 -13.16 1.45
N GLY A 4 0.14 -12.49 1.36
CA GLY A 4 0.22 -11.03 1.30
C GLY A 4 -0.26 -10.45 -0.02
N TYR A 5 0.16 -11.03 -1.15
CA TYR A 5 -0.27 -10.59 -2.48
C TYR A 5 -1.78 -10.77 -2.67
N GLY A 6 -2.31 -11.94 -2.29
CA GLY A 6 -3.75 -12.24 -2.39
C GLY A 6 -4.61 -11.28 -1.56
N LEU A 7 -4.18 -10.97 -0.34
CA LEU A 7 -4.91 -10.02 0.51
C LEU A 7 -4.98 -8.61 -0.10
N ILE A 8 -3.88 -8.13 -0.67
CA ILE A 8 -3.83 -6.82 -1.35
C ILE A 8 -4.77 -6.85 -2.56
N HIS A 9 -4.70 -7.88 -3.39
CA HIS A 9 -5.57 -8.05 -4.56
C HIS A 9 -7.04 -8.01 -4.19
N ASP A 10 -7.45 -8.81 -3.20
CA ASP A 10 -8.84 -8.89 -2.76
C ASP A 10 -9.33 -7.59 -2.11
N THR A 11 -8.45 -6.89 -1.40
CA THR A 11 -8.77 -5.58 -0.81
C THR A 11 -9.03 -4.54 -1.90
N LEU A 12 -8.15 -4.44 -2.90
CA LEU A 12 -8.33 -3.51 -4.02
C LEU A 12 -9.59 -3.83 -4.83
N ARG A 13 -9.81 -5.10 -5.14
CA ARG A 13 -11.02 -5.55 -5.86
C ARG A 13 -12.29 -5.23 -5.09
N THR A 14 -12.30 -5.45 -3.77
CA THR A 14 -13.46 -5.15 -2.91
C THR A 14 -13.72 -3.65 -2.84
N GLY A 15 -12.69 -2.83 -2.69
CA GLY A 15 -12.83 -1.37 -2.68
C GLY A 15 -13.40 -0.81 -3.98
N ILE A 16 -12.99 -1.36 -5.14
CA ILE A 16 -13.57 -1.01 -6.44
C ILE A 16 -15.04 -1.45 -6.51
N ALA A 17 -15.34 -2.70 -6.12
CA ALA A 17 -16.71 -3.23 -6.15
C ALA A 17 -17.68 -2.45 -5.25
N ASN A 18 -17.19 -1.91 -4.12
CA ASN A 18 -17.97 -1.07 -3.22
C ASN A 18 -18.04 0.41 -3.65
N GLY A 19 -17.30 0.81 -4.69
CA GLY A 19 -17.19 2.20 -5.11
C GLY A 19 -16.41 3.09 -4.14
N GLU A 20 -15.57 2.51 -3.29
CA GLU A 20 -14.68 3.22 -2.36
C GLU A 20 -13.39 3.69 -3.07
N ILE A 21 -12.98 2.97 -4.11
CA ILE A 21 -11.77 3.19 -4.91
C ILE A 21 -12.19 3.35 -6.37
N ASP A 22 -11.52 4.27 -7.10
CA ASP A 22 -11.72 4.43 -8.55
C ASP A 22 -11.25 3.18 -9.32
N GLU A 23 -11.83 2.94 -10.50
CA GLU A 23 -11.41 1.80 -11.33
C GLU A 23 -9.93 1.88 -11.69
N LEU A 24 -9.21 0.77 -11.48
CA LEU A 24 -7.79 0.66 -11.78
C LEU A 24 -7.41 -0.77 -12.21
N PRO A 25 -6.27 -0.96 -12.89
CA PRO A 25 -5.78 -2.29 -13.24
C PRO A 25 -5.34 -3.07 -11.99
N VAL A 26 -6.22 -3.88 -11.41
CA VAL A 26 -6.04 -4.52 -10.10
C VAL A 26 -4.74 -5.32 -9.99
N GLU A 27 -4.38 -6.10 -11.01
CA GLU A 27 -3.13 -6.88 -11.00
C GLU A 27 -1.88 -6.01 -10.91
N SER A 28 -1.81 -4.95 -11.73
CA SER A 28 -0.68 -4.02 -11.73
C SER A 28 -0.61 -3.24 -10.41
N ALA A 29 -1.76 -2.79 -9.90
CA ALA A 29 -1.83 -2.11 -8.61
C ALA A 29 -1.44 -3.02 -7.45
N THR A 30 -1.83 -4.30 -7.48
CA THR A 30 -1.42 -5.29 -6.47
C THR A 30 0.09 -5.47 -6.45
N ARG A 31 0.72 -5.65 -7.63
CA ARG A 31 2.19 -5.76 -7.75
C ARG A 31 2.89 -4.52 -7.21
N MET A 32 2.39 -3.34 -7.57
CA MET A 32 2.94 -2.07 -7.12
C MET A 32 2.87 -1.94 -5.59
N VAL A 33 1.71 -2.17 -4.98
CA VAL A 33 1.53 -2.10 -3.52
C VAL A 33 2.38 -3.15 -2.81
N PHE A 34 2.44 -4.37 -3.33
CA PHE A 34 3.27 -5.43 -2.78
C PHE A 34 4.77 -5.07 -2.80
N ALA A 35 5.25 -4.50 -3.92
CA ALA A 35 6.63 -4.04 -4.05
C ALA A 35 6.95 -2.90 -3.08
N MET A 36 6.05 -1.92 -2.93
CA MET A 36 6.22 -0.82 -1.97
C MET A 36 6.30 -1.32 -0.52
N LEU A 37 5.46 -2.29 -0.14
CA LEU A 37 5.52 -2.89 1.20
C LEU A 37 6.84 -3.64 1.42
N GLY A 38 7.34 -4.34 0.40
CA GLY A 38 8.67 -4.95 0.42
C GLY A 38 9.77 -3.92 0.66
N ALA A 39 9.75 -2.80 -0.07
CA ALA A 39 10.71 -1.71 0.09
C ALA A 39 10.65 -1.08 1.50
N ALA A 40 9.45 -0.86 2.05
CA ALA A 40 9.27 -0.36 3.41
C ALA A 40 9.84 -1.33 4.46
N GLY A 41 9.61 -2.63 4.29
CA GLY A 41 10.16 -3.66 5.17
C GLY A 41 11.69 -3.70 5.15
N GLN A 42 12.30 -3.60 3.97
CA GLN A 42 13.76 -3.52 3.83
C GLN A 42 14.33 -2.26 4.50
N ALA A 43 13.73 -1.09 4.22
CA ALA A 43 14.15 0.17 4.84
C ALA A 43 14.11 0.10 6.37
N LEU A 44 13.07 -0.51 6.95
CA LEU A 44 12.97 -0.71 8.40
C LEU A 44 13.99 -1.73 8.95
N ALA A 45 14.31 -2.77 8.19
CA ALA A 45 15.28 -3.78 8.58
C ALA A 45 16.71 -3.24 8.61
N GLU A 46 17.06 -2.39 7.65
CA GLU A 46 18.40 -1.80 7.49
C GLU A 46 18.64 -0.59 8.41
N THR A 47 17.58 0.00 8.94
CA THR A 47 17.65 1.20 9.78
C THR A 47 18.09 0.89 11.22
N THR A 48 18.89 1.79 11.81
CA THR A 48 19.30 1.72 13.23
C THR A 48 18.11 1.82 14.17
N GLN A 49 18.18 1.23 15.37
CA GLN A 49 17.05 1.23 16.30
C GLN A 49 16.56 2.64 16.69
N SER A 50 17.48 3.62 16.76
CA SER A 50 17.14 5.02 17.04
C SER A 50 16.30 5.68 15.95
N ASP A 51 16.48 5.28 14.69
CA ASP A 51 15.80 5.87 13.53
C ASP A 51 14.53 5.11 13.11
N LYS A 52 14.33 3.86 13.57
CA LYS A 52 13.22 3.02 13.12
C LYS A 52 11.84 3.64 13.32
N SER A 53 11.61 4.37 14.42
CA SER A 53 10.32 5.03 14.63
C SER A 53 10.07 6.09 13.55
N ARG A 54 11.07 6.93 13.27
CA ARG A 54 10.98 7.96 12.24
C ARG A 54 10.73 7.35 10.86
N ILE A 55 11.53 6.35 10.47
CA ILE A 55 11.38 5.66 9.17
C ILE A 55 10.01 4.99 9.05
N ARG A 56 9.52 4.33 10.12
CA ARG A 56 8.17 3.76 10.12
C ARG A 56 7.11 4.82 9.86
N ASP A 57 7.22 5.97 10.53
CA ASP A 57 6.23 7.04 10.44
C ASP A 57 6.26 7.71 9.05
N GLU A 58 7.44 7.87 8.44
CA GLU A 58 7.63 8.33 7.06
C GLU A 58 6.93 7.40 6.06
N TRP A 59 7.23 6.10 6.11
CA TRP A 59 6.59 5.11 5.23
C TRP A 59 5.08 5.04 5.46
N ALA A 60 4.62 5.09 6.71
CA ALA A 60 3.20 5.14 7.01
C ALA A 60 2.53 6.40 6.42
N GLY A 61 3.21 7.55 6.44
CA GLY A 61 2.76 8.78 5.77
C GLY A 61 2.60 8.59 4.27
N LEU A 62 3.61 8.02 3.60
CA LEU A 62 3.58 7.76 2.16
C LEU A 62 2.45 6.81 1.76
N PHE A 63 2.25 5.70 2.50
CA PHE A 63 1.15 4.79 2.23
C PHE A 63 -0.22 5.45 2.40
N ARG A 64 -0.40 6.30 3.42
CA ARG A 64 -1.66 7.04 3.60
C ARG A 64 -1.95 7.98 2.45
N GLN A 65 -0.95 8.70 1.96
CA GLN A 65 -1.11 9.60 0.80
C GLN A 65 -1.44 8.81 -0.46
N PHE A 66 -0.71 7.72 -0.71
CA PHE A 66 -0.95 6.84 -1.85
C PHE A 66 -2.36 6.24 -1.83
N ILE A 67 -2.77 5.61 -0.72
CA ILE A 67 -4.11 5.04 -0.56
C ILE A 67 -5.18 6.13 -0.64
N GLY A 68 -4.91 7.30 -0.07
CA GLY A 68 -5.79 8.47 -0.16
C GLY A 68 -6.07 8.89 -1.61
N GLY A 69 -5.07 8.81 -2.47
CA GLY A 69 -5.19 9.09 -3.91
C GLY A 69 -5.95 8.03 -4.71
N LEU A 70 -6.16 6.83 -4.15
CA LEU A 70 -7.01 5.81 -4.79
C LEU A 70 -8.50 5.97 -4.46
N ARG A 71 -8.83 6.76 -3.43
CA ARG A 71 -10.21 6.95 -3.00
C ARG A 71 -11.01 7.58 -4.14
N LYS A 72 -12.24 7.11 -4.31
CA LYS A 72 -13.13 7.60 -5.36
C LYS A 72 -13.18 9.14 -5.36
N SER A 73 -12.81 9.72 -6.50
CA SER A 73 -12.89 11.16 -6.69
C SER A 73 -14.35 11.59 -6.55
N THR A 74 -14.64 12.48 -5.60
CA THR A 74 -15.97 13.09 -5.49
C THR A 74 -15.98 14.24 -6.50
N GLU A 75 -16.56 14.02 -7.67
CA GLU A 75 -16.94 15.11 -8.58
C GLU A 75 -18.04 15.98 -7.98
#